data_AF-A0A0F9IA19-F1
#
_entry.id   AF-A0A0F9IA19-F1
#
_cell.length_a   1.000
_cell.length_b   1.000
_cell.length_c   1.000
_cell.angle_alpha   90.00
_cell.angle_beta   90.00
_cell.angle_gamma   90.00
#
_symmetry.space_group_name_H-M   'P 1'
#
loop_
_entity.id
_entity.type
_entity.pdbx_description
1 polymer ?
#
loop_
_entity_poly.entity_id
_entity_poly.type
_entity_poly.pdbx_seq_one_letter_code
_entity_poly.pdbx_strand_id
1 'polypeptide(L)'
;MNEKKNPETLTFFNEALEYFDKYTEHNVLVNNQVLRNRLSANYLRDEMLSELNNLKNIIENYPDLKIEALSETEKRIFQKFIKFYLNCPVCGNFNHYFNLKNLFFDDKKKALIKDLIKFMSLKNKKFKRYNLNVGIPCCDCYKKLQ
;
A
#
# COMPACT_ATOMS: atom_id res chain seq x y z
N MET A 1 33.93 -45.93 4.96
CA MET A 1 32.89 -44.99 4.51
C MET A 1 32.49 -44.12 5.68
N ASN A 2 32.80 -42.82 5.60
CA ASN A 2 31.93 -41.70 5.97
C ASN A 2 32.78 -40.43 6.05
N GLU A 3 32.86 -39.74 4.91
CA GLU A 3 33.32 -38.36 4.81
C GLU A 3 32.34 -37.47 5.59
N LYS A 4 32.82 -36.79 6.62
CA LYS A 4 32.07 -35.70 7.25
C LYS A 4 32.35 -34.43 6.47
N LYS A 5 31.39 -33.99 5.67
CA LYS A 5 31.36 -32.66 5.04
C LYS A 5 31.37 -31.59 6.13
N ASN A 6 32.38 -30.71 6.11
CA ASN A 6 32.37 -29.48 6.89
C ASN A 6 31.27 -28.56 6.36
N PRO A 7 30.41 -27.98 7.22
CA PRO A 7 29.49 -26.94 6.79
C PRO A 7 30.30 -25.66 6.55
N GLU A 8 30.21 -25.12 5.34
CA GLU A 8 30.72 -23.79 4.99
C GLU A 8 30.11 -22.75 5.92
N THR A 9 30.89 -22.32 6.92
CA THR A 9 30.54 -21.20 7.79
C THR A 9 30.52 -19.94 6.93
N LEU A 10 29.33 -19.33 6.81
CA LEU A 10 29.10 -18.04 6.17
C LEU A 10 30.10 -16.98 6.65
N THR A 11 31.07 -16.67 5.82
CA THR A 11 32.19 -15.75 6.05
C THR A 11 31.78 -14.27 6.10
N PHE A 12 30.51 -13.95 5.84
CA PHE A 12 30.04 -12.56 5.72
C PHE A 12 30.04 -11.74 7.02
N PHE A 13 30.04 -12.38 8.19
CA PHE A 13 29.96 -11.68 9.48
C PHE A 13 31.32 -11.43 10.15
N ASN A 14 32.39 -12.07 9.70
CA ASN A 14 33.72 -11.94 10.33
C ASN A 14 34.51 -10.75 9.77
N GLU A 15 34.33 -10.36 8.50
CA GLU A 15 34.99 -9.18 7.92
C GLU A 15 34.56 -7.87 8.61
N ALA A 16 33.33 -7.81 9.13
CA ALA A 16 32.83 -6.63 9.82
C ALA A 16 33.47 -6.42 11.21
N LEU A 17 33.92 -7.50 11.86
CA LEU A 17 34.52 -7.43 13.21
C LEU A 17 35.98 -6.98 13.17
N GLU A 18 36.76 -7.43 12.19
CA GLU A 18 38.17 -7.02 12.04
C GLU A 18 38.34 -5.50 11.82
N TYR A 19 37.32 -4.83 11.30
CA TYR A 19 37.34 -3.38 11.11
C TYR A 19 37.20 -2.60 12.42
N PHE A 20 36.59 -3.17 13.47
CA PHE A 20 36.38 -2.47 14.74
C PHE A 20 37.63 -2.53 15.65
N ASP A 21 38.37 -3.63 15.62
CA ASP A 21 39.56 -3.81 16.45
C ASP A 21 40.76 -2.97 15.98
N LYS A 22 40.75 -2.49 14.73
CA LYS A 22 41.86 -1.69 14.18
C LYS A 22 41.87 -0.22 14.64
N TYR A 23 40.84 0.25 15.33
CA TYR A 23 40.69 1.67 15.72
C TYR A 23 40.58 1.91 17.24
N THR A 24 40.76 0.88 18.07
CA THR A 24 40.60 0.97 19.53
C THR A 24 41.80 1.56 20.28
N GLU A 25 42.94 1.81 19.63
CA GLU A 25 44.18 2.25 20.31
C GLU A 25 44.53 3.75 20.23
N HIS A 26 43.56 4.66 20.03
CA HIS A 26 43.80 6.09 20.27
C HIS A 26 42.79 6.69 21.25
N ASN A 27 43.16 6.68 22.53
CA ASN A 27 42.49 7.47 23.55
C ASN A 27 42.93 8.94 23.51
N VAL A 28 41.99 9.81 23.91
CA VAL A 28 42.12 11.22 24.33
C VAL A 28 41.79 12.30 23.28
N LEU A 29 40.49 12.59 23.13
CA LEU A 29 39.85 13.94 23.16
C LEU A 29 38.41 13.89 22.58
N VAL A 30 37.46 13.21 23.24
CA VAL A 30 36.15 12.93 22.61
C VAL A 30 34.99 12.97 23.61
N ASN A 31 34.56 14.16 24.04
CA ASN A 31 33.25 14.32 24.70
C ASN A 31 32.19 14.99 23.78
N ASN A 32 32.59 15.81 22.81
CA ASN A 32 31.66 16.43 21.85
C ASN A 32 31.44 15.61 20.57
N GLN A 33 32.36 14.71 20.23
CA GLN A 33 32.24 13.84 19.05
C GLN A 33 31.37 12.60 19.32
N VAL A 34 31.29 12.08 20.56
CA VAL A 34 30.42 10.93 20.88
C VAL A 34 28.93 11.28 20.71
N LEU A 35 28.52 12.51 21.05
CA LEU A 35 27.14 12.94 20.87
C LEU A 35 26.79 13.11 19.37
N ARG A 36 27.70 13.69 18.58
CA ARG A 36 27.55 13.78 17.12
C ARG A 36 27.58 12.41 16.44
N ASN A 37 28.43 11.49 16.90
CA ASN A 37 28.50 10.12 16.38
C ASN A 37 27.28 9.29 16.78
N ARG A 38 26.67 9.51 17.96
CA ARG A 38 25.39 8.87 18.33
C ARG A 38 24.21 9.39 17.52
N LEU A 39 24.18 10.70 17.23
CA LEU A 39 23.21 11.30 16.31
C LEU A 39 23.40 10.75 14.88
N SER A 40 24.64 10.57 14.43
CA SER A 40 24.98 10.00 13.13
C SER A 40 24.75 8.49 13.02
N ALA A 41 24.96 7.72 14.09
CA ALA A 41 24.82 6.26 14.10
C ALA A 41 23.35 5.84 14.01
N ASN A 42 22.45 6.65 14.57
CA ASN A 42 21.01 6.42 14.44
C ASN A 42 20.41 7.06 13.20
N TYR A 43 21.08 8.04 12.57
CA TYR A 43 20.58 8.69 11.36
C TYR A 43 20.25 7.69 10.24
N LEU A 44 21.20 6.81 9.91
CA LEU A 44 20.98 5.80 8.87
C LEU A 44 19.85 4.83 9.25
N ARG A 45 19.78 4.42 10.52
CA ARG A 45 18.71 3.56 11.02
C ARG A 45 17.34 4.24 10.90
N ASP A 46 17.25 5.50 11.30
CA ASP A 46 16.01 6.26 11.31
C ASP A 46 15.55 6.58 9.88
N GLU A 47 16.49 6.89 8.98
CA GLU A 47 16.24 7.04 7.54
C GLU A 47 15.73 5.74 6.92
N MET A 48 16.39 4.61 7.20
CA MET A 48 15.93 3.29 6.76
C MET A 48 14.54 2.94 7.32
N LEU A 49 14.27 3.23 8.59
CA LEU A 49 12.94 3.03 9.17
C LEU A 49 11.88 3.92 8.52
N SER A 50 12.22 5.16 8.17
CA SER A 50 11.33 6.06 7.42
C SER A 50 11.05 5.50 6.02
N GLU A 51 12.08 5.04 5.30
CA GLU A 51 11.91 4.46 3.97
C GLU A 51 11.12 3.14 4.01
N LEU A 52 11.31 2.31 5.03
CA LEU A 52 10.49 1.12 5.25
C LEU A 52 9.01 1.47 5.52
N ASN A 53 8.75 2.54 6.29
CA ASN A 53 7.39 3.04 6.48
C ASN A 53 6.80 3.60 5.18
N ASN A 54 7.59 4.30 4.36
CA ASN A 54 7.16 4.76 3.04
C ASN A 54 6.82 3.58 2.13
N LEU A 55 7.67 2.56 2.09
CA LEU A 55 7.42 1.32 1.34
C LEU A 55 6.16 0.60 1.81
N LYS A 56 5.97 0.47 3.13
CA LYS A 56 4.75 -0.09 3.71
C LYS A 56 3.52 0.70 3.27
N ASN A 57 3.56 2.03 3.34
CA ASN A 57 2.47 2.89 2.88
C ASN A 57 2.20 2.70 1.38
N ILE A 58 3.25 2.59 0.57
CA ILE A 58 3.12 2.33 -0.87
C ILE A 58 2.42 0.97 -1.07
N ILE A 59 2.90 -0.10 -0.44
CA ILE A 59 2.33 -1.46 -0.56
C ILE A 59 0.87 -1.51 -0.08
N GLU A 60 0.56 -0.93 1.08
CA GLU A 60 -0.82 -0.87 1.60
C GLU A 60 -1.77 -0.10 0.67
N ASN A 61 -1.24 0.85 -0.10
CA ASN A 61 -1.97 1.65 -1.08
C ASN A 61 -1.86 1.11 -2.52
N TYR A 62 -1.12 0.03 -2.78
CA TYR A 62 -1.05 -0.61 -4.09
C TYR A 62 -2.23 -1.57 -4.24
N PRO A 63 -3.31 -1.18 -4.95
CA PRO A 63 -4.52 -1.96 -4.91
C PRO A 63 -4.48 -3.11 -5.93
N ASP A 64 -3.41 -3.25 -6.72
CA ASP A 64 -3.20 -4.39 -7.63
C ASP A 64 -2.93 -5.69 -6.85
N LEU A 65 -2.07 -5.63 -5.82
CA LEU A 65 -1.80 -6.77 -4.94
C LEU A 65 -3.07 -7.22 -4.20
N LYS A 66 -3.94 -6.27 -3.85
CA LYS A 66 -5.23 -6.57 -3.23
C LYS A 66 -6.17 -7.30 -4.18
N ILE A 67 -6.11 -7.05 -5.49
CA ILE A 67 -6.93 -7.76 -6.49
C ILE A 67 -6.49 -9.23 -6.60
N GLU A 68 -5.19 -9.49 -6.62
CA GLU A 68 -4.67 -10.85 -6.74
C GLU A 68 -5.08 -11.74 -5.56
N ALA A 69 -5.05 -11.16 -4.35
CA ALA A 69 -5.46 -11.79 -3.10
C ALA A 69 -6.97 -12.05 -2.97
N LEU A 70 -7.82 -11.46 -3.83
CA LEU A 70 -9.26 -11.69 -3.79
C LEU A 70 -9.60 -13.14 -4.17
N SER A 71 -10.61 -13.70 -3.49
CA SER A 71 -11.25 -14.92 -3.92
C SER A 71 -11.93 -14.75 -5.29
N GLU A 72 -12.19 -15.85 -5.99
CA GLU A 72 -12.84 -15.84 -7.31
C GLU A 72 -14.22 -15.13 -7.28
N THR A 73 -14.96 -15.27 -6.19
CA THR A 73 -16.26 -14.60 -6.01
C THR A 73 -16.10 -13.09 -5.84
N GLU A 74 -15.12 -12.65 -5.05
CA GLU A 74 -14.82 -11.24 -4.83
C GLU A 74 -14.28 -10.57 -6.10
N LYS A 75 -13.43 -11.26 -6.88
CA LYS A 75 -12.96 -10.79 -8.20
C LYS A 75 -14.13 -10.49 -9.14
N ARG A 76 -15.15 -11.36 -9.17
CA ARG A 76 -16.36 -11.13 -9.96
C ARG A 76 -17.18 -9.94 -9.47
N ILE A 77 -17.29 -9.75 -8.15
CA ILE A 77 -17.96 -8.58 -7.58
C ILE A 77 -17.22 -7.31 -7.96
N PHE A 78 -15.89 -7.29 -7.84
CA PHE A 78 -15.05 -6.17 -8.22
C PHE A 78 -15.19 -5.83 -9.71
N GLN A 79 -15.09 -6.81 -10.61
CA GLN A 79 -15.28 -6.58 -12.04
C GLN A 79 -16.66 -6.01 -12.37
N LYS A 80 -17.72 -6.54 -11.74
CA LYS A 80 -19.07 -6.00 -11.86
C LYS A 80 -19.15 -4.57 -11.33
N PHE A 81 -18.50 -4.27 -10.22
CA PHE A 81 -18.48 -2.95 -9.60
C PHE A 81 -17.86 -1.92 -10.55
N ILE A 82 -16.67 -2.22 -11.07
CA ILE A 82 -15.98 -1.36 -12.04
C ILE A 82 -16.87 -1.13 -13.27
N LYS A 83 -17.40 -2.19 -13.87
CA LYS A 83 -18.25 -2.08 -15.07
C LYS A 83 -19.52 -1.28 -14.82
N PHE A 84 -20.13 -1.42 -13.64
CA PHE A 84 -21.39 -0.76 -13.30
C PHE A 84 -21.21 0.74 -13.05
N TYR A 85 -20.13 1.13 -12.37
CA TYR A 85 -19.83 2.52 -12.01
C TYR A 85 -18.85 3.19 -12.97
N LEU A 86 -18.59 2.58 -14.11
CA LEU A 86 -17.67 3.09 -15.13
C LEU A 86 -18.10 4.46 -15.69
N ASN A 87 -19.41 4.74 -15.75
CA ASN A 87 -19.92 6.00 -16.30
C ASN A 87 -20.43 6.91 -15.19
N CYS A 88 -20.11 8.20 -15.28
CA CYS A 88 -20.57 9.23 -14.36
C CYS A 88 -22.08 9.47 -14.54
N PRO A 89 -22.88 9.46 -13.46
CA PRO A 89 -24.33 9.72 -13.55
C PRO A 89 -24.67 11.20 -13.84
N VAL A 90 -23.70 12.12 -13.66
CA VAL A 90 -23.91 13.57 -13.82
C VAL A 90 -23.62 14.02 -15.25
N CYS A 91 -22.48 13.64 -15.81
CA CYS A 91 -22.03 14.09 -17.13
C CYS A 91 -21.92 12.98 -18.17
N GLY A 92 -22.11 11.71 -17.81
CA GLY A 92 -21.99 10.57 -18.73
C GLY A 92 -20.56 10.14 -19.06
N ASN A 93 -19.54 10.96 -18.75
CA ASN A 93 -18.13 10.64 -19.02
C ASN A 93 -17.64 9.43 -18.20
N PHE A 94 -16.55 8.84 -18.68
CA PHE A 94 -15.90 7.72 -18.00
C PHE A 94 -15.24 8.15 -16.68
N ASN A 95 -15.46 7.32 -15.66
CA ASN A 95 -14.74 7.37 -14.40
C ASN A 95 -13.34 6.78 -14.58
N HIS A 96 -12.36 7.40 -13.92
CA HIS A 96 -11.01 6.85 -13.86
C HIS A 96 -11.01 5.51 -13.12
N TYR A 97 -10.51 4.47 -13.78
CA TYR A 97 -10.40 3.12 -13.20
C TYR A 97 -9.68 3.12 -11.86
N PHE A 98 -8.57 3.85 -11.77
CA PHE A 98 -7.78 4.00 -10.54
C PHE A 98 -8.63 4.50 -9.36
N ASN A 99 -9.50 5.49 -9.58
CA ASN A 99 -10.35 6.04 -8.52
C ASN A 99 -11.41 5.03 -8.05
N LEU A 100 -12.04 4.31 -8.99
CA LEU A 100 -13.03 3.28 -8.65
C LEU A 100 -12.37 2.12 -7.90
N LYS A 101 -11.18 1.71 -8.34
CA LYS A 101 -10.37 0.67 -7.69
C LYS A 101 -9.98 1.07 -6.28
N ASN A 102 -9.42 2.27 -6.09
CA ASN A 102 -9.05 2.76 -4.77
C ASN A 102 -10.26 2.85 -3.84
N LEU A 103 -11.39 3.34 -4.36
CA LEU A 103 -12.63 3.43 -3.61
C LEU A 103 -13.12 2.05 -3.15
N PHE A 104 -13.06 1.03 -4.01
CA PHE A 104 -13.47 -0.33 -3.68
C PHE A 104 -12.64 -0.95 -2.54
N PHE A 105 -11.32 -0.69 -2.52
CA PHE A 105 -10.40 -1.19 -1.50
C PHE A 105 -10.19 -0.22 -0.31
N ASP A 106 -10.96 0.87 -0.23
CA ASP A 106 -10.86 1.84 0.86
C ASP A 106 -11.55 1.29 2.12
N ASP A 107 -10.74 0.88 3.10
CA ASP A 107 -11.22 0.32 4.37
C ASP A 107 -12.11 1.31 5.14
N LYS A 108 -11.85 2.62 5.02
CA LYS A 108 -12.62 3.66 5.71
C LYS A 108 -14.04 3.80 5.16
N LYS A 109 -14.26 3.37 3.91
CA LYS A 109 -15.54 3.48 3.20
C LYS A 109 -16.24 2.14 3.00
N LYS A 110 -15.83 1.08 3.70
CA LYS A 110 -16.43 -0.27 3.57
C LYS A 110 -17.96 -0.30 3.65
N ALA A 111 -18.57 0.48 4.53
CA ALA A 111 -20.04 0.55 4.63
C ALA A 111 -20.67 1.10 3.35
N LEU A 112 -20.14 2.21 2.81
CA LEU A 112 -20.57 2.80 1.55
C LEU A 112 -20.41 1.81 0.39
N ILE A 113 -19.27 1.10 0.31
CA ILE A 113 -19.03 0.10 -0.75
C ILE A 113 -20.05 -1.04 -0.68
N LYS A 114 -20.37 -1.54 0.53
CA LYS A 114 -21.42 -2.57 0.70
C LYS A 114 -22.76 -2.09 0.17
N ASP A 115 -23.14 -0.85 0.42
CA ASP A 115 -24.41 -0.31 -0.06
C ASP A 115 -24.41 -0.07 -1.57
N LEU A 116 -23.29 0.40 -2.14
CA LEU A 116 -23.12 0.47 -3.60
C LEU A 116 -23.27 -0.91 -4.26
N ILE A 117 -22.66 -1.95 -3.69
CA ILE A 117 -22.82 -3.32 -4.20
C ILE A 117 -24.28 -3.78 -4.13
N LYS A 118 -25.03 -3.44 -3.06
CA LYS A 118 -26.48 -3.71 -3.00
C LYS A 118 -27.25 -2.93 -4.08
N PHE A 119 -26.89 -1.68 -4.34
CA PHE A 119 -27.54 -0.91 -5.39
C PHE A 119 -27.33 -1.49 -6.79
N MET A 120 -26.19 -2.13 -7.04
CA MET A 120 -25.94 -2.86 -8.29
C MET A 120 -26.95 -3.98 -8.51
N SER A 121 -27.36 -4.72 -7.47
CA SER A 121 -28.35 -5.80 -7.60
C SER A 121 -29.79 -5.29 -7.74
N LEU A 122 -30.07 -4.08 -7.25
CA LEU A 122 -31.40 -3.47 -7.24
C LEU A 122 -31.76 -2.70 -8.53
N LYS A 123 -30.78 -2.39 -9.40
CA LYS A 123 -30.95 -1.50 -10.58
C LYS A 123 -32.06 -1.89 -11.55
N ASN A 124 -32.53 -3.15 -11.55
CA ASN A 124 -33.39 -3.65 -12.62
C ASN A 124 -34.91 -3.42 -12.43
N LYS A 125 -35.43 -3.25 -11.20
CA LYS A 125 -36.90 -3.14 -11.01
C LYS A 125 -37.38 -1.86 -10.34
N LYS A 126 -36.70 -1.37 -9.30
CA LYS A 126 -37.22 -0.26 -8.49
C LYS A 126 -36.82 1.12 -9.01
N PHE A 127 -35.58 1.29 -9.49
CA PHE A 127 -35.07 2.59 -9.90
C PHE A 127 -35.67 3.13 -11.20
N LYS A 128 -35.98 2.24 -12.17
CA LYS A 128 -36.69 2.62 -13.40
C LYS A 128 -38.07 3.22 -13.12
N ARG A 129 -38.78 2.75 -12.08
CA ARG A 129 -40.12 3.25 -11.71
C ARG A 129 -40.08 4.70 -11.21
N TYR A 130 -38.98 5.12 -10.60
CA TYR A 130 -38.83 6.45 -10.01
C TYR A 130 -37.84 7.35 -10.76
N ASN A 131 -37.40 6.94 -11.95
CA ASN A 131 -36.38 7.62 -12.76
C ASN A 131 -35.12 8.02 -11.97
N LEU A 132 -34.71 7.15 -11.03
CA LEU A 132 -33.57 7.40 -10.15
C LEU A 132 -32.29 6.85 -10.80
N ASN A 133 -31.29 7.71 -10.96
CA ASN A 133 -30.00 7.33 -11.52
C ASN A 133 -28.91 7.33 -10.43
N VAL A 134 -28.60 6.14 -9.90
CA VAL A 134 -27.57 5.96 -8.87
C VAL A 134 -26.23 5.62 -9.54
N GLY A 135 -25.18 6.35 -9.19
CA GLY A 135 -23.83 6.18 -9.73
C GLY A 135 -22.78 6.88 -8.89
N ILE A 136 -21.53 6.82 -9.34
CA ILE A 136 -20.39 7.49 -8.71
C ILE A 136 -19.96 8.65 -9.62
N PRO A 137 -19.91 9.90 -9.14
CA PRO A 137 -19.49 11.04 -9.95
C PRO A 137 -18.01 10.94 -10.34
N CYS A 138 -17.67 11.42 -11.54
CA CYS A 138 -16.28 11.55 -11.96
C CYS A 138 -15.56 12.67 -11.19
N CYS A 139 -14.22 12.68 -11.29
CA CYS A 139 -13.38 13.63 -10.56
C CYS A 139 -13.79 15.08 -10.80
N ASP A 140 -14.14 15.44 -12.03
CA ASP A 140 -14.50 16.81 -12.38
C ASP A 140 -15.87 17.19 -11.82
N CYS A 141 -16.83 16.26 -11.86
CA CYS A 141 -18.14 16.47 -11.24
C CYS A 141 -18.03 16.53 -9.72
N TYR A 142 -17.20 15.68 -9.12
CA TYR A 142 -16.97 15.67 -7.68
C TYR A 142 -16.35 16.99 -7.19
N LYS A 143 -15.36 17.53 -7.91
CA LYS A 143 -14.72 18.82 -7.58
C LYS A 143 -15.67 20.01 -7.66
N LYS A 144 -16.65 19.98 -8.57
CA LYS A 144 -17.67 21.04 -8.70
C LYS A 144 -18.71 21.02 -7.57
N LEU A 145 -18.78 19.94 -6.80
CA LEU A 145 -19.75 19.76 -5.71
C LEU A 145 -19.16 20.11 -4.32
N GLN A 146 -17.87 20.42 -4.25
CA GLN A 146 -17.17 20.90 -3.04
C GLN A 146 -17.06 22.41 -3.07
#